data_AF-A0AAV7JRG8-F1
#
_entry.id   AF-A0AAV7JRG8-F1
#
_cell.length_a   1.000
_cell.length_b   1.000
_cell.length_c   1.000
_cell.angle_alpha   90.00
_cell.angle_beta   90.00
_cell.angle_gamma   90.00
#
_symmetry.space_group_name_H-M   'P 1'
#
loop_
_entity.id
_entity.type
_entity.pdbx_description
1 polymer ?
#
loop_
_entity_poly.entity_id
_entity_poly.type
_entity_poly.pdbx_seq_one_letter_code
_entity_poly.pdbx_strand_id
1 'polypeptide(L)'
;MQFAIPMIWREPRNHYTDCYFCLTDIKGITSKTKKNICYPNLQSAIRPVEHSTEFEVSKPKKVSFDDDTVEYAMLDQDDEEFIPPPMPPDKTRLPTHH
;
A
#
# COMPACT_ATOMS: atom_id res chain seq x y z
N MET A 1 -2.70 20.56 7.40
CA MET A 1 -2.18 19.86 8.58
C MET A 1 -0.82 19.29 8.24
N GLN A 2 0.19 19.59 9.06
CA GLN A 2 1.51 19.00 8.93
C GLN A 2 1.65 17.93 10.03
N PHE A 3 2.15 16.76 9.68
CA PHE A 3 2.51 15.74 10.66
C PHE A 3 4.00 15.89 10.98
N ALA A 4 4.35 15.70 12.25
CA ALA A 4 5.75 15.59 12.66
C ALA A 4 6.35 14.28 12.14
N ILE A 5 5.57 13.21 12.20
CA ILE A 5 5.91 11.89 11.67
C ILE A 5 4.79 11.45 10.73
N PRO A 6 5.07 11.15 9.45
CA PRO A 6 4.05 10.64 8.55
C PRO A 6 3.56 9.27 9.00
N MET A 7 2.47 8.79 8.39
CA MET A 7 2.05 7.40 8.57
C MET A 7 3.18 6.46 8.12
N ILE A 8 3.51 5.47 8.94
CA ILE A 8 4.55 4.49 8.62
C ILE A 8 3.87 3.18 8.25
N TRP A 9 4.19 2.67 7.06
CA TRP A 9 3.73 1.39 6.56
C TRP A 9 4.86 0.38 6.56
N ARG A 10 4.57 -0.84 7.00
CA ARG A 10 5.48 -1.98 7.02
C ARG A 10 4.71 -3.24 6.64
N GLU A 11 5.45 -4.29 6.30
CA GLU A 11 4.86 -5.60 6.05
C GLU A 11 4.16 -6.14 7.32
N PRO A 12 2.90 -6.59 7.22
CA PRO A 12 2.17 -7.15 8.36
C PRO A 12 2.74 -8.52 8.74
N ARG A 13 2.94 -8.76 10.04
CA ARG A 13 3.47 -10.05 10.52
C ARG A 13 2.49 -11.21 10.35
N ASN A 14 1.19 -10.93 10.41
CA ASN A 14 0.11 -11.90 10.21
C ASN A 14 -1.24 -11.20 9.98
N HIS A 15 -2.23 -11.97 9.53
CA HIS A 15 -3.57 -11.46 9.20
C HIS A 15 -4.50 -11.23 10.41
N TYR A 16 -4.21 -11.84 11.56
CA TYR A 16 -5.13 -11.88 12.70
C TYR A 16 -4.91 -10.74 13.69
N THR A 17 -3.66 -10.27 13.85
CA THR A 17 -3.29 -9.30 14.89
C THR A 17 -2.55 -8.09 14.36
N ASP A 18 -2.01 -8.14 13.12
CA ASP A 18 -1.14 -7.09 12.59
C ASP A 18 -1.44 -6.71 11.13
N CYS A 19 -2.57 -7.15 10.58
CA CYS A 19 -3.00 -6.74 9.24
C CYS A 19 -3.98 -5.57 9.33
N TYR A 20 -3.53 -4.38 8.91
CA TYR A 20 -4.33 -3.15 8.95
C TYR A 20 -5.67 -3.29 8.21
N PHE A 21 -5.66 -3.87 7.02
CA PHE A 21 -6.88 -4.08 6.23
C PHE A 21 -7.83 -5.09 6.87
N CYS A 22 -7.29 -6.18 7.41
CA CYS A 22 -8.07 -7.25 8.01
C CYS A 22 -8.75 -6.79 9.31
N LEU A 23 -8.08 -5.92 10.07
CA LEU A 23 -8.55 -5.42 11.36
C LEU A 23 -9.39 -4.14 11.26
N THR A 24 -9.43 -3.49 10.10
CA THR A 24 -10.30 -2.32 9.90
C THR A 24 -11.73 -2.79 9.64
N ASP A 25 -12.65 -2.48 10.54
CA ASP A 25 -14.07 -2.76 10.31
C ASP A 25 -14.66 -1.75 9.32
N ILE A 26 -14.88 -2.22 8.09
CA ILE A 26 -15.49 -1.46 7.00
C ILE A 26 -16.93 -1.89 6.70
N LYS A 27 -17.53 -2.76 7.52
CA LYS A 27 -18.89 -3.24 7.27
C LYS A 27 -19.89 -2.10 7.44
N GLY A 28 -20.80 -1.97 6.47
CA GLY A 28 -21.85 -0.95 6.51
C GLY A 28 -21.36 0.50 6.35
N ILE A 29 -20.13 0.70 5.87
CA ILE A 29 -19.62 2.03 5.60
C ILE A 29 -20.29 2.62 4.35
N THR A 30 -20.77 3.85 4.51
CA THR A 30 -21.37 4.68 3.45
C THR A 30 -20.63 6.00 3.37
N SER A 31 -20.90 6.79 2.33
CA SER A 31 -20.32 8.15 2.20
C SER A 31 -20.60 9.05 3.41
N LYS A 32 -21.70 8.81 4.15
CA LYS A 32 -22.07 9.56 5.36
C LYS A 32 -21.36 9.05 6.61
N THR A 33 -21.06 7.76 6.67
CA THR A 33 -20.48 7.10 7.85
C THR A 33 -18.97 6.85 7.75
N LYS A 34 -18.34 7.12 6.60
CA LYS A 34 -16.88 6.95 6.41
C LYS A 34 -15.99 7.66 7.43
N LYS A 35 -16.46 8.76 8.02
CA LYS A 35 -15.73 9.50 9.07
C LYS A 35 -15.67 8.74 10.40
N ASN A 36 -16.52 7.74 10.59
CA ASN A 36 -16.58 6.93 11.81
C ASN A 36 -15.67 5.70 11.74
N ILE A 37 -14.99 5.47 10.62
CA ILE A 37 -14.05 4.35 10.49
C ILE A 37 -12.91 4.59 11.49
N CYS A 38 -12.75 3.65 12.43
CA CYS A 38 -11.63 3.65 13.35
C CYS A 38 -10.53 2.76 12.79
N TYR A 39 -9.47 3.39 12.26
CA TYR A 39 -8.32 2.67 11.70
C TYR A 39 -7.34 2.26 12.81
N PRO A 40 -7.02 0.98 13.02
CA PRO A 40 -6.18 0.56 14.14
C PRO A 40 -4.76 1.12 14.05
N ASN A 41 -4.11 1.30 15.20
CA ASN A 41 -2.68 1.64 15.26
C ASN A 41 -1.89 0.34 15.48
N LEU A 42 -1.19 -0.11 14.45
CA LEU A 42 -0.52 -1.42 14.41
C LEU A 42 0.98 -1.24 14.19
N GLN A 43 1.77 -2.30 14.41
CA GLN A 43 3.21 -2.26 14.13
C GLN A 43 3.47 -2.20 12.62
N SER A 44 2.59 -2.79 11.82
CA SER A 44 2.57 -2.72 10.36
C SER A 44 2.06 -1.39 9.80
N ALA A 45 1.25 -0.66 10.56
CA ALA A 45 0.61 0.58 10.13
C ALA A 45 0.49 1.54 11.31
N ILE A 46 1.54 2.34 11.52
CA ILE A 46 1.64 3.29 12.63
C ILE A 46 1.00 4.60 12.19
N ARG A 47 0.05 5.11 12.99
CA ARG A 47 -0.66 6.36 12.70
C ARG A 47 0.31 7.56 12.66
N PRO A 48 0.03 8.58 11.83
CA PRO A 48 0.75 9.84 11.84
C PRO A 48 0.74 10.47 13.23
N VAL A 49 1.85 11.12 13.58
CA VAL A 49 1.95 11.92 14.79
C VAL A 49 1.72 13.38 14.42
N GLU A 50 0.77 14.01 15.09
CA GLU A 50 0.48 15.43 14.91
C GLU A 50 1.68 16.29 15.28
N HIS A 51 1.82 17.41 14.57
CA HIS A 51 2.88 18.36 14.87
C HIS A 51 2.62 19.05 16.22
N SER A 52 3.58 18.97 17.13
CA SER A 52 3.60 19.72 18.40
C SER A 52 4.91 20.49 18.51
N THR A 53 5.01 21.42 19.46
CA THR A 53 6.26 22.14 19.75
C THR A 53 7.38 21.24 20.27
N GLU A 54 7.05 20.02 20.69
CA GLU A 54 7.99 19.02 21.20
C GLU A 54 8.66 18.22 20.06
N PHE A 55 8.03 18.16 18.88
CA PHE A 55 8.58 17.47 17.72
C PHE A 55 9.20 18.48 16.76
N GLU A 56 10.54 18.51 16.70
CA GLU A 56 11.24 19.31 15.70
C GLU A 56 10.90 18.82 14.29
N VAL A 57 10.54 19.76 13.40
CA VAL A 57 10.34 19.45 11.98
C VAL A 57 11.65 18.91 11.42
N SER A 58 11.66 17.63 11.04
CA SER A 58 12.75 17.10 10.24
C SER A 58 12.78 17.87 8.92
N LYS A 59 13.73 18.80 8.77
CA LYS A 59 13.95 19.48 7.50
C LYS A 59 14.31 18.41 6.47
N PRO A 60 13.64 18.37 5.31
CA PRO A 60 14.00 17.40 4.28
C PRO A 60 15.48 17.57 3.97
N LYS A 61 16.26 16.51 4.15
CA LYS A 61 17.65 16.49 3.69
C LYS A 61 17.59 16.62 2.17
N LYS A 62 18.21 17.66 1.62
CA LYS A 62 18.45 17.74 0.18
C LYS A 62 19.43 16.62 -0.14
N VAL A 63 18.91 15.46 -0.52
CA VAL A 63 19.72 14.43 -1.16
C VAL A 63 20.00 14.95 -2.57
N SER A 64 21.23 15.33 -2.84
CA SER A 64 21.71 15.38 -4.22
C SER A 64 21.71 13.94 -4.71
N PHE A 65 21.04 13.70 -5.82
CA PHE A 65 21.27 12.47 -6.57
C PHE A 65 22.55 12.71 -7.35
N ASP A 66 23.68 12.39 -6.72
CA ASP A 66 24.94 12.27 -7.43
C ASP A 66 24.82 10.98 -8.26
N ASP A 67 24.83 11.15 -9.58
CA ASP A 67 24.83 10.10 -10.59
C ASP A 67 26.18 9.37 -10.55
N ASP A 68 26.40 8.52 -9.55
CA ASP A 68 27.53 7.60 -9.52
C ASP A 68 27.03 6.16 -9.66
N THR A 69 27.30 5.66 -10.87
CA THR A 69 27.20 4.32 -11.42
C THR A 69 27.25 3.18 -10.38
N VAL A 70 26.17 2.40 -10.28
CA VAL A 70 26.23 1.00 -9.83
C VAL A 70 26.08 0.09 -11.03
N GLU A 71 27.19 -0.58 -11.38
CA GLU A 71 27.29 -1.66 -12.34
C GLU A 71 26.37 -2.82 -11.90
N TYR A 72 25.14 -2.85 -12.42
CA TYR A 72 24.32 -4.05 -12.39
C TYR A 72 24.87 -5.00 -13.45
N ALA A 73 25.67 -5.97 -13.00
CA ALA A 73 26.02 -7.12 -13.81
C ALA A 73 24.73 -7.77 -14.35
N MET A 74 24.67 -7.93 -15.68
CA MET A 74 23.66 -8.76 -16.32
C MET A 74 23.68 -10.15 -15.69
N LEU A 75 22.62 -10.50 -14.97
CA LEU A 75 22.25 -11.88 -14.77
C LEU A 75 21.19 -12.16 -15.83
N ASP A 76 21.63 -12.70 -16.96
CA ASP A 76 20.76 -13.38 -17.90
C ASP A 76 19.97 -14.44 -17.12
N GLN A 77 18.68 -14.19 -16.94
CA GLN A 77 17.72 -15.19 -16.52
C GLN A 77 16.59 -15.16 -17.54
N ASP A 78 16.54 -16.24 -18.30
CA ASP A 78 15.61 -16.56 -19.36
C ASP A 78 14.21 -15.96 -19.12
N ASP A 79 13.81 -15.08 -20.03
CA ASP A 79 12.47 -14.62 -20.27
C ASP A 79 11.62 -15.77 -20.86
N GLU A 80 11.37 -16.80 -20.06
CA GLU A 80 10.20 -17.66 -20.31
C GLU A 80 8.95 -16.83 -20.02
N GLU A 81 8.41 -16.26 -21.10
CA GLU A 81 7.15 -15.55 -21.14
C GLU A 81 6.09 -16.36 -20.39
N PHE A 82 5.67 -15.91 -19.20
CA PHE A 82 4.57 -16.53 -18.48
C PHE A 82 3.29 -16.30 -19.29
N ILE A 83 2.97 -17.24 -20.18
CA ILE A 83 1.71 -17.25 -20.93
C ILE A 83 0.62 -17.57 -19.91
N PRO A 84 -0.24 -16.60 -19.54
CA PRO A 84 -1.35 -16.91 -18.65
C PRO A 84 -2.23 -17.99 -19.31
N PRO A 85 -2.73 -18.98 -18.56
CA PRO A 85 -3.62 -19.98 -19.11
C PRO A 85 -4.81 -19.29 -19.79
N PRO A 86 -5.30 -19.80 -20.93
CA PRO A 86 -6.41 -19.22 -21.65
C PRO A 86 -7.61 -19.07 -20.69
N MET A 87 -8.16 -17.85 -20.61
CA MET A 87 -9.35 -17.59 -19.81
C MET A 87 -10.45 -18.62 -20.16
N PRO A 88 -11.14 -19.19 -19.15
CA PRO A 88 -12.26 -20.08 -19.44
C PRO A 88 -13.33 -19.31 -20.23
N PRO A 89 -14.01 -19.96 -21.20
CA PRO A 89 -15.04 -19.32 -21.99
C PRO A 89 -16.13 -18.79 -21.06
N ASP A 90 -16.47 -17.51 -21.22
CA ASP A 90 -17.54 -16.85 -20.48
C ASP A 90 -18.89 -17.45 -20.89
N LYS A 91 -19.37 -18.43 -20.11
CA LYS A 91 -20.65 -19.10 -20.32
C LYS A 91 -21.86 -18.19 -20.08
N THR A 92 -21.65 -16.92 -19.70
CA THR A 92 -22.74 -15.97 -19.45
C THR A 92 -23.04 -15.04 -20.63
N ARG A 93 -22.23 -15.06 -21.69
CA ARG A 93 -22.50 -14.26 -22.89
C ARG A 93 -23.54 -14.94 -23.79
N LEU A 94 -24.81 -14.63 -23.55
CA LEU A 94 -25.91 -14.98 -24.46
C LEU A 94 -25.67 -14.35 -25.84
N PRO A 95 -25.87 -15.09 -26.95
CA PRO A 95 -25.73 -14.52 -28.28
C PRO A 95 -26.83 -13.49 -28.53
N THR A 96 -26.43 -12.24 -28.76
CA THR A 96 -27.27 -11.22 -29.40
C THR A 96 -27.51 -11.63 -30.85
N HIS A 97 -28.74 -12.00 -31.18
CA HIS A 97 -29.19 -12.25 -32.55
C HIS A 97 -29.24 -10.92 -33.31
N HIS A 98 -28.63 -10.88 -34.50
CA HIS A 98 -28.79 -9.81 -35.48
C HIS A 98 -29.85 -10.20 -36.52
#